data_AF-A0A953Y373-F1
#
_entry.id   AF-A0A953Y373-F1
#
_cell.length_a   1.000
_cell.length_b   1.000
_cell.length_c   1.000
_cell.angle_alpha   90.00
_cell.angle_beta   90.00
_cell.angle_gamma   90.00
#
_symmetry.space_group_name_H-M   'P 1'
#
loop_
_entity.id
_entity.type
_entity.pdbx_description
1 polymer ?
#
loop_
_entity_poly.entity_id
_entity_poly.type
_entity_poly.pdbx_seq_one_letter_code
_entity_poly.pdbx_strand_id
1 'polypeptide(L)'
;PLQPRGFLRETAGYGALQEGDTERALEWLSEAERLVPDSPRVNLIRAFVLERMQSYARARLEVGRALELTAPKGFAQALETQATIALHQRDYAGAIEAYSRLADDFENGVALFRRAQLQWQLKRPARARADLERVRDAFPQIWKQLEANAKVKAWCAQVLQAK
;
A
#
# COMPACT_ATOMS: atom_id res chain seq x y z
N PRO A 1 -19.02 9.93 -19.33
CA PRO A 1 -18.25 11.17 -19.08
C PRO A 1 -18.10 11.41 -17.57
N LEU A 2 -16.87 11.50 -17.05
CA LEU A 2 -16.62 11.87 -15.66
C LEU A 2 -17.35 13.19 -15.38
N GLN A 3 -18.31 13.20 -14.45
CA GLN A 3 -19.02 14.42 -14.11
C GLN A 3 -17.97 15.39 -13.50
N PRO A 4 -17.73 16.57 -14.11
CA PRO A 4 -16.69 17.49 -13.63
C PRO A 4 -16.85 17.83 -12.14
N ARG A 5 -18.12 17.88 -11.68
CA ARG A 5 -18.47 18.09 -10.27
C ARG A 5 -18.01 16.94 -9.36
N GLY A 6 -18.17 15.69 -9.78
CA GLY A 6 -17.74 14.53 -9.00
C GLY A 6 -16.23 14.51 -8.78
N PHE A 7 -15.47 14.69 -9.85
CA PHE A 7 -14.01 14.78 -9.78
C PHE A 7 -13.51 15.96 -8.90
N LEU A 8 -14.21 17.11 -8.95
CA LEU A 8 -13.92 18.24 -8.07
C LEU A 8 -14.16 17.88 -6.60
N ARG A 9 -15.23 17.15 -6.28
CA ARG A 9 -15.50 16.68 -4.90
C ARG A 9 -14.48 15.67 -4.42
N GLU A 10 -14.06 14.74 -5.26
CA GLU A 10 -12.95 13.81 -4.94
C GLU A 10 -11.67 14.57 -4.56
N THR A 11 -11.32 15.57 -5.38
CA THR A 11 -10.11 16.37 -5.19
C THR A 11 -10.20 17.24 -3.94
N ALA A 12 -11.38 17.81 -3.65
CA ALA A 12 -11.64 18.54 -2.42
C ALA A 12 -11.52 17.63 -1.18
N GLY A 13 -12.05 16.41 -1.25
CA GLY A 13 -11.90 15.41 -0.18
C GLY A 13 -10.45 15.04 0.07
N TYR A 14 -9.66 14.85 -0.99
CA TYR A 14 -8.22 14.62 -0.86
C TYR A 14 -7.48 15.84 -0.29
N GLY A 15 -7.84 17.05 -0.71
CA GLY A 15 -7.28 18.29 -0.17
C GLY A 15 -7.51 18.45 1.34
N ALA A 16 -8.76 18.26 1.79
CA ALA A 16 -9.10 18.29 3.21
C ALA A 16 -8.33 17.24 4.03
N LEU A 17 -8.12 16.03 3.47
CA LEU A 17 -7.26 15.02 4.08
C LEU A 17 -5.81 15.51 4.26
N GLN A 18 -5.24 16.20 3.28
CA GLN A 18 -3.88 16.75 3.39
C GLN A 18 -3.78 17.84 4.46
N GLU A 19 -4.82 18.67 4.59
CA GLU A 19 -4.96 19.66 5.67
C GLU A 19 -5.17 19.01 7.04
N GLY A 20 -5.57 17.73 7.05
CA GLY A 20 -5.82 16.96 8.25
C GLY A 20 -7.23 17.03 8.80
N ASP A 21 -8.11 17.70 8.08
CA ASP A 21 -9.53 17.79 8.37
C ASP A 21 -10.24 16.53 7.84
N THR A 22 -10.17 15.47 8.66
CA THR A 22 -10.74 14.16 8.32
C THR A 22 -12.25 14.17 8.22
N GLU A 23 -12.94 15.03 8.99
CA GLU A 23 -14.40 15.15 8.96
C GLU A 23 -14.85 15.76 7.62
N ARG A 24 -14.28 16.91 7.26
CA ARG A 24 -14.59 17.57 5.99
C ARG A 24 -14.18 16.74 4.79
N ALA A 25 -13.09 15.96 4.90
CA ALA A 25 -12.72 15.00 3.87
C ALA A 25 -13.83 13.96 3.62
N LEU A 26 -14.42 13.38 4.69
CA LEU A 26 -15.52 12.41 4.56
C LEU A 26 -16.80 13.04 3.99
N GLU A 27 -17.09 14.30 4.31
CA GLU A 27 -18.22 15.04 3.73
C GLU A 27 -18.05 15.19 2.22
N TRP A 28 -16.90 15.69 1.78
CA TRP A 28 -16.61 15.83 0.34
C TRP A 28 -16.66 14.50 -0.40
N LEU A 29 -16.14 13.44 0.20
CA LEU A 29 -16.17 12.10 -0.39
C LEU A 29 -17.59 11.53 -0.46
N SER A 30 -18.47 11.91 0.47
CA SER A 30 -19.90 11.53 0.45
C SER A 30 -20.70 12.29 -0.57
N GLU A 31 -20.31 13.52 -0.91
CA GLU A 31 -20.85 14.21 -2.09
C GLU A 31 -20.29 13.61 -3.39
N ALA A 32 -18.99 13.27 -3.42
CA ALA A 32 -18.35 12.68 -4.59
C ALA A 32 -19.02 11.34 -4.97
N GLU A 33 -19.27 10.46 -4.01
CA GLU A 33 -19.94 9.18 -4.22
C GLU A 33 -21.37 9.32 -4.78
N ARG A 34 -22.12 10.34 -4.34
CA ARG A 34 -23.46 10.63 -4.90
C ARG A 34 -23.41 11.06 -6.36
N LEU A 35 -22.33 11.74 -6.77
CA LEU A 35 -22.14 12.24 -8.13
C LEU A 35 -21.50 11.20 -9.05
N VAL A 36 -20.64 10.35 -8.50
CA VAL A 36 -19.93 9.28 -9.19
C VAL A 36 -19.97 8.04 -8.28
N PRO A 37 -21.04 7.25 -8.36
CA PRO A 37 -21.11 5.96 -7.70
C PRO A 37 -19.98 5.05 -8.15
N ASP A 38 -19.54 4.15 -7.27
CA ASP A 38 -18.51 3.14 -7.57
C ASP A 38 -17.17 3.72 -8.05
N SER A 39 -16.81 4.94 -7.61
CA SER A 39 -15.48 5.49 -7.86
C SER A 39 -14.44 4.79 -6.97
N PRO A 40 -13.49 4.00 -7.53
CA PRO A 40 -12.44 3.39 -6.72
C PRO A 40 -11.52 4.42 -6.07
N ARG A 41 -11.40 5.61 -6.67
CA ARG A 41 -10.65 6.73 -6.11
C ARG A 41 -11.34 7.29 -4.86
N VAL A 42 -12.66 7.43 -4.86
CA VAL A 42 -13.41 7.82 -3.65
C VAL A 42 -13.18 6.82 -2.52
N ASN A 43 -13.32 5.52 -2.82
CA ASN A 43 -13.08 4.45 -1.84
C ASN A 43 -11.65 4.49 -1.28
N LEU A 44 -10.63 4.68 -2.13
CA LEU A 44 -9.25 4.76 -1.66
C LEU A 44 -8.97 6.02 -0.83
N ILE A 45 -9.51 7.20 -1.21
CA ILE A 45 -9.33 8.40 -0.39
C ILE A 45 -10.05 8.23 0.96
N ARG A 46 -11.24 7.62 0.99
CA ARG A 46 -11.93 7.27 2.24
C ARG A 46 -11.08 6.34 3.10
N ALA A 47 -10.43 5.34 2.49
CA ALA A 47 -9.51 4.46 3.20
C ALA A 47 -8.37 5.24 3.88
N PHE A 48 -7.75 6.20 3.19
CA PHE A 48 -6.70 7.04 3.81
C PHE A 48 -7.23 7.87 4.97
N VAL A 49 -8.41 8.46 4.82
CA VAL A 49 -9.03 9.23 5.92
C VAL A 49 -9.26 8.32 7.13
N LEU A 50 -9.82 7.12 6.91
CA LEU A 50 -10.08 6.16 7.97
C LEU A 50 -8.81 5.59 8.59
N GLU A 51 -7.75 5.36 7.80
CA GLU A 51 -6.43 4.96 8.29
C GLU A 51 -5.85 6.03 9.22
N ARG A 52 -5.93 7.30 8.83
CA ARG A 52 -5.49 8.44 9.64
C ARG A 52 -6.30 8.59 10.93
N MET A 53 -7.58 8.22 10.90
CA MET A 53 -8.44 8.09 12.08
C MET A 53 -8.23 6.78 12.85
N GLN A 54 -7.25 5.94 12.47
CA GLN A 54 -6.99 4.61 13.05
C GLN A 54 -8.18 3.64 13.00
N SER A 55 -9.15 3.92 12.13
CA SER A 55 -10.33 3.10 11.88
C SER A 55 -10.02 1.99 10.88
N TYR A 56 -9.00 1.17 11.19
CA TYR A 56 -8.40 0.19 10.28
C TYR A 56 -9.40 -0.82 9.71
N ALA A 57 -10.38 -1.26 10.50
CA ALA A 57 -11.41 -2.19 10.03
C ALA A 57 -12.27 -1.59 8.92
N ARG A 58 -12.66 -0.31 9.07
CA ARG A 58 -13.41 0.42 8.05
C ARG A 58 -12.53 0.74 6.84
N ALA A 59 -11.30 1.18 7.08
CA ALA A 59 -10.33 1.46 6.03
C ALA A 59 -10.11 0.22 5.14
N ARG A 60 -9.98 -0.97 5.74
CA ARG A 60 -9.84 -2.24 5.00
C ARG A 60 -11.00 -2.51 4.06
N LEU A 61 -12.23 -2.22 4.47
CA LEU A 61 -13.43 -2.39 3.63
C LEU A 61 -13.40 -1.45 2.43
N GLU A 62 -13.04 -0.19 2.64
CA GLU A 62 -12.93 0.81 1.57
C GLU A 62 -11.80 0.45 0.58
N VAL A 63 -10.64 -0.03 1.06
CA VAL A 63 -9.57 -0.55 0.19
C VAL A 63 -10.05 -1.75 -0.63
N GLY A 64 -10.76 -2.69 0.00
CA GLY A 64 -11.34 -3.85 -0.69
C GLY A 64 -12.25 -3.45 -1.84
N ARG A 65 -13.18 -2.52 -1.60
CA ARG A 65 -14.06 -1.97 -2.65
C ARG A 65 -13.26 -1.30 -3.77
N ALA A 66 -12.24 -0.51 -3.44
CA ALA A 66 -11.40 0.13 -4.46
C ALA A 66 -10.70 -0.90 -5.36
N LEU A 67 -10.24 -2.01 -4.78
CA LEU A 67 -9.58 -3.09 -5.51
C LEU A 67 -10.55 -3.97 -6.31
N GLU A 68 -11.78 -4.16 -5.85
CA GLU A 68 -12.84 -4.87 -6.59
C GLU A 68 -13.28 -4.10 -7.84
N LEU A 69 -13.34 -2.77 -7.74
CA LEU A 69 -13.81 -1.88 -8.81
C LEU A 69 -12.73 -1.55 -9.86
N THR A 70 -11.49 -2.01 -9.68
CA THR A 70 -10.35 -1.66 -10.56
C THR A 70 -9.73 -2.85 -11.26
N ALA A 71 -9.25 -2.61 -12.49
CA ALA A 71 -8.36 -3.55 -13.16
C ALA A 71 -7.01 -3.61 -12.42
N PRO A 72 -6.32 -4.77 -12.37
CA PRO A 72 -5.17 -5.01 -11.50
C PRO A 72 -4.02 -4.00 -11.63
N LYS A 73 -3.86 -3.33 -12.79
CA LYS A 73 -2.72 -2.47 -13.10
C LYS A 73 -2.86 -1.01 -12.67
N GLY A 74 -4.01 -0.60 -12.12
CA GLY A 74 -4.30 0.82 -11.86
C GLY A 74 -4.02 1.31 -10.44
N PHE A 75 -3.81 0.41 -9.48
CA PHE A 75 -4.05 0.75 -8.07
C PHE A 75 -2.99 0.21 -7.10
N ALA A 76 -1.71 0.34 -7.45
CA ALA A 76 -0.58 0.05 -6.54
C ALA A 76 -0.76 0.73 -5.18
N GLN A 77 -1.24 1.99 -5.17
CA GLN A 77 -1.46 2.74 -3.94
C GLN A 77 -2.47 2.07 -3.00
N ALA A 78 -3.54 1.43 -3.51
CA ALA A 78 -4.46 0.68 -2.65
C ALA A 78 -3.82 -0.57 -2.05
N LEU A 79 -2.97 -1.27 -2.79
CA LEU A 79 -2.22 -2.41 -2.24
C LEU A 79 -1.22 -1.96 -1.18
N GLU A 80 -0.57 -0.80 -1.36
CA GLU A 80 0.28 -0.23 -0.31
C GLU A 80 -0.53 0.09 0.95
N THR A 81 -1.72 0.65 0.77
CA THR A 81 -2.65 0.96 1.88
C THR A 81 -3.12 -0.32 2.56
N GLN A 82 -3.45 -1.35 1.79
CA GLN A 82 -3.84 -2.67 2.28
C GLN A 82 -2.71 -3.26 3.14
N ALA A 83 -1.47 -3.20 2.66
CA ALA A 83 -0.31 -3.70 3.42
C ALA A 83 -0.14 -2.94 4.74
N THR A 84 -0.23 -1.61 4.71
CA THR A 84 -0.13 -0.76 5.91
C THR A 84 -1.24 -1.06 6.92
N ILE A 85 -2.50 -1.10 6.48
CA ILE A 85 -3.65 -1.43 7.32
C ILE A 85 -3.50 -2.83 7.92
N ALA A 86 -3.10 -3.81 7.12
CA ALA A 86 -2.91 -5.18 7.56
C ALA A 86 -1.80 -5.27 8.63
N LEU A 87 -0.69 -4.54 8.46
CA LEU A 87 0.37 -4.45 9.48
C LEU A 87 -0.15 -3.85 10.80
N HIS A 88 -0.95 -2.78 10.75
CA HIS A 88 -1.56 -2.18 11.94
C HIS A 88 -2.51 -3.15 12.66
N GLN A 89 -3.22 -3.97 11.90
CA GLN A 89 -4.11 -5.01 12.42
C GLN A 89 -3.39 -6.30 12.83
N ARG A 90 -2.05 -6.35 12.67
CA ARG A 90 -1.23 -7.57 12.82
C ARG A 90 -1.67 -8.72 11.91
N ASP A 91 -2.40 -8.43 10.84
CA ASP A 91 -2.67 -9.36 9.75
C ASP A 91 -1.45 -9.46 8.83
N TYR A 92 -0.44 -10.19 9.32
CA TYR A 92 0.79 -10.36 8.57
C TYR A 92 0.60 -11.17 7.29
N ALA A 93 -0.43 -12.02 7.21
CA ALA A 93 -0.75 -12.77 6.00
C ALA A 93 -1.27 -11.83 4.91
N GLY A 94 -2.24 -10.96 5.23
CA GLY A 94 -2.75 -9.94 4.32
C GLY A 94 -1.68 -8.94 3.88
N ALA A 95 -0.76 -8.56 4.78
CA ALA A 95 0.37 -7.71 4.41
C ALA A 95 1.34 -8.38 3.42
N ILE A 96 1.65 -9.68 3.63
CA ILE A 96 2.48 -10.46 2.70
C ILE A 96 1.79 -10.57 1.34
N GLU A 97 0.49 -10.84 1.30
CA GLU A 97 -0.27 -10.93 0.06
C GLU A 97 -0.23 -9.60 -0.72
N ALA A 98 -0.51 -8.49 -0.05
CA ALA A 98 -0.48 -7.16 -0.66
C ALA A 98 0.91 -6.81 -1.22
N TYR A 99 1.99 -7.09 -0.47
CA TYR A 99 3.35 -6.91 -0.99
C TYR A 99 3.69 -7.83 -2.15
N SER A 100 3.14 -9.05 -2.17
CA SER A 100 3.34 -9.99 -3.28
C SER A 100 2.70 -9.45 -4.56
N ARG A 101 1.44 -8.98 -4.47
CA ARG A 101 0.75 -8.35 -5.59
C ARG A 101 1.45 -7.09 -6.07
N LEU A 102 1.95 -6.25 -5.17
CA LEU A 102 2.77 -5.08 -5.54
C LEU A 102 4.04 -5.48 -6.31
N ALA A 103 4.73 -6.51 -5.84
CA ALA A 103 5.95 -7.00 -6.48
C ALA A 103 5.70 -7.59 -7.87
N ASP A 104 4.63 -8.37 -8.02
CA ASP A 104 4.37 -9.17 -9.22
C ASP A 104 3.55 -8.39 -10.25
N ASP A 105 2.53 -7.63 -9.85
CA ASP A 105 1.65 -6.90 -10.77
C ASP A 105 2.24 -5.55 -11.23
N PHE A 106 3.15 -4.96 -10.43
CA PHE A 106 3.70 -3.62 -10.65
C PHE A 106 5.23 -3.56 -10.69
N GLU A 107 5.90 -4.72 -10.72
CA GLU A 107 7.37 -4.81 -10.72
C GLU A 107 8.01 -3.96 -9.59
N ASN A 108 7.38 -3.97 -8.41
CA ASN A 108 7.81 -3.12 -7.29
C ASN A 108 8.84 -3.86 -6.41
N GLY A 109 10.13 -3.66 -6.70
CA GLY A 109 11.21 -4.22 -5.89
C GLY A 109 11.28 -3.68 -4.45
N VAL A 110 10.71 -2.50 -4.16
CA VAL A 110 10.59 -1.99 -2.78
C VAL A 110 9.57 -2.82 -1.99
N ALA A 111 8.48 -3.26 -2.62
CA ALA A 111 7.51 -4.14 -1.98
C ALA A 111 8.11 -5.51 -1.63
N LEU A 112 8.96 -6.08 -2.52
CA LEU A 112 9.73 -7.29 -2.20
C LEU A 112 10.65 -7.09 -0.99
N PHE A 113 11.35 -5.95 -0.93
CA PHE A 113 12.19 -5.63 0.22
C PHE A 113 11.39 -5.53 1.52
N ARG A 114 10.22 -4.85 1.50
CA ARG A 114 9.32 -4.77 2.67
C ARG A 114 8.78 -6.16 3.07
N ARG A 115 8.46 -7.01 2.10
CA ARG A 115 8.08 -8.42 2.34
C ARG A 115 9.22 -9.18 3.00
N ALA A 116 10.46 -9.00 2.55
CA ALA A 116 11.63 -9.63 3.15
C ALA A 116 11.79 -9.25 4.63
N GLN A 117 11.66 -7.96 4.95
CA GLN A 117 11.72 -7.46 6.32
C GLN A 117 10.65 -8.10 7.21
N LEU A 118 9.42 -8.19 6.70
CA LEU A 118 8.32 -8.82 7.43
C LEU A 118 8.55 -10.33 7.62
N GLN A 119 8.99 -11.06 6.60
CA GLN A 119 9.32 -12.49 6.72
C GLN A 119 10.44 -12.72 7.73
N TRP A 120 11.44 -11.83 7.77
CA TRP A 120 12.51 -11.89 8.77
C TRP A 120 11.96 -11.72 10.19
N GLN A 121 11.09 -10.72 10.41
CA GLN A 121 10.41 -10.51 11.70
C GLN A 121 9.59 -11.74 12.12
N LEU A 122 8.96 -12.42 11.16
CA LEU A 122 8.19 -13.65 11.38
C LEU A 122 9.06 -14.90 11.55
N LYS A 123 10.39 -14.75 11.68
CA LYS A 123 11.36 -15.85 11.81
C LYS A 123 11.32 -16.83 10.63
N ARG A 124 11.13 -16.31 9.41
CA ARG A 124 11.13 -17.06 8.14
C ARG A 124 12.33 -16.64 7.27
N PRO A 125 13.57 -16.95 7.70
CA PRO A 125 14.78 -16.44 7.05
C PRO A 125 14.92 -16.88 5.59
N ALA A 126 14.58 -18.13 5.25
CA ALA A 126 14.64 -18.62 3.87
C ALA A 126 13.76 -17.81 2.90
N ARG A 127 12.57 -17.38 3.35
CA ARG A 127 11.68 -16.53 2.52
C ARG A 127 12.21 -15.11 2.40
N ALA A 128 12.71 -14.55 3.49
CA ALA A 128 13.33 -13.22 3.48
C ALA A 128 14.55 -13.18 2.55
N ARG A 129 15.37 -14.22 2.57
CA ARG A 129 16.52 -14.39 1.68
C ARG A 129 16.10 -14.46 0.22
N ALA A 130 15.13 -15.31 -0.12
CA ALA A 130 14.64 -15.43 -1.49
C ALA A 130 14.10 -14.08 -2.03
N ASP A 131 13.41 -13.30 -1.18
CA ASP A 131 12.94 -11.97 -1.54
C ASP A 131 14.10 -11.01 -1.83
N LEU A 132 15.14 -11.00 -0.99
CA LEU A 132 16.32 -10.16 -1.21
C LEU A 132 17.15 -10.58 -2.43
N GLU A 133 17.30 -11.87 -2.69
CA GLU A 133 17.95 -12.37 -3.90
C GLU A 133 17.19 -11.87 -5.14
N ARG A 134 15.86 -11.95 -5.14
CA ARG A 134 15.03 -11.40 -6.22
C ARG A 134 15.19 -9.88 -6.35
N VAL A 135 15.26 -9.12 -5.25
CA VAL A 135 15.53 -7.67 -5.31
C VAL A 135 16.90 -7.39 -5.96
N ARG A 136 17.95 -8.09 -5.53
CA ARG A 136 19.30 -7.92 -6.06
C ARG A 136 19.38 -8.23 -7.55
N ASP A 137 18.75 -9.32 -7.96
CA ASP A 137 18.94 -9.88 -9.30
C ASP A 137 18.00 -9.23 -10.33
N ALA A 138 16.74 -8.95 -9.96
CA ALA A 138 15.74 -8.37 -10.86
C ALA A 138 15.63 -6.83 -10.77
N PHE A 139 16.08 -6.21 -9.68
CA PHE A 139 15.93 -4.77 -9.44
C PHE A 139 17.26 -4.10 -9.04
N PRO A 140 18.30 -4.13 -9.91
CA PRO A 140 19.65 -3.69 -9.55
C PRO A 140 19.75 -2.23 -9.11
N GLN A 141 18.88 -1.35 -9.63
CA GLN A 141 18.85 0.06 -9.19
C GLN A 141 18.28 0.21 -7.78
N ILE A 142 17.22 -0.53 -7.45
CA ILE A 142 16.64 -0.55 -6.10
C ILE A 142 17.66 -1.15 -5.13
N TRP A 143 18.30 -2.26 -5.52
CA TRP A 143 19.36 -2.88 -4.73
C TRP A 143 20.49 -1.90 -4.41
N LYS A 144 21.00 -1.18 -5.43
CA LYS A 144 22.03 -0.15 -5.24
C LYS A 144 21.60 0.95 -4.26
N GLN A 145 20.33 1.38 -4.31
CA GLN A 145 19.79 2.38 -3.37
C GLN A 145 19.72 1.83 -1.94
N LEU A 146 19.30 0.58 -1.76
CA LEU A 146 19.26 -0.08 -0.45
C LEU A 146 20.67 -0.20 0.15
N GLU A 147 21.66 -0.58 -0.65
CA GLU A 147 23.06 -0.71 -0.21
C GLU A 147 23.74 0.63 0.11
N ALA A 148 23.19 1.75 -0.35
CA ALA A 148 23.73 3.08 -0.02
C ALA A 148 23.58 3.42 1.47
N ASN A 149 22.63 2.78 2.17
CA ASN A 149 22.49 2.90 3.62
C ASN A 149 23.25 1.79 4.34
N ALA A 150 24.28 2.14 5.10
CA ALA A 150 25.14 1.17 5.80
C ALA A 150 24.37 0.20 6.73
N LYS A 151 23.32 0.66 7.41
CA LYS A 151 22.50 -0.20 8.28
C LYS A 151 21.68 -1.21 7.46
N VAL A 152 21.07 -0.74 6.38
CA VAL A 152 20.31 -1.59 5.45
C VAL A 152 21.23 -2.61 4.79
N LYS A 153 22.41 -2.18 4.33
CA LYS A 153 23.42 -3.06 3.73
C LYS A 153 23.85 -4.18 4.67
N ALA A 154 24.17 -3.83 5.93
CA ALA A 154 24.55 -4.83 6.94
C ALA A 154 23.42 -5.82 7.21
N TRP A 155 22.17 -5.34 7.31
CA TRP A 155 21.01 -6.20 7.46
C TRP A 155 20.80 -7.12 6.26
N CYS A 156 20.90 -6.61 5.02
CA CYS A 156 20.81 -7.43 3.82
C CYS A 156 21.87 -8.53 3.80
N ALA A 157 23.11 -8.21 4.16
CA ALA A 157 24.19 -9.21 4.25
C ALA A 157 23.88 -10.31 5.28
N GLN A 158 23.35 -9.93 6.45
CA GLN A 158 22.92 -10.89 7.47
C GLN A 158 21.82 -11.83 6.96
N VAL A 159 20.79 -11.30 6.31
CA VAL A 159 19.68 -12.10 5.77
C VAL A 159 20.15 -13.04 4.66
N LEU A 160 21.03 -12.58 3.77
CA LEU A 160 21.58 -13.39 2.69
C LEU A 160 22.47 -14.55 3.20
N GLN A 161 23.09 -14.38 4.37
CA GLN A 161 23.90 -15.42 5.03
C GLN A 161 23.09 -16.37 5.91
N ALA A 162 21.81 -16.07 6.17
CA ALA A 162 20.95 -16.92 6.98
C ALA A 162 20.67 -18.25 6.29
N LYS A 163 20.71 -19.33 7.08
CA LYS A 163 20.33 -20.69 6.67
C LYS A 163 18.82 -20.89 6.80
#